data_AF-A0A7D0NNR5-F1
#
_entry.id   AF-A0A7D0NNR5-F1
#
_cell.length_a   1.000
_cell.length_b   1.000
_cell.length_c   1.000
_cell.angle_alpha   90.00
_cell.angle_beta   90.00
_cell.angle_gamma   90.00
#
_symmetry.space_group_name_H-M   'P 1'
#
loop_
_entity.id
_entity.type
_entity.pdbx_description
1 polymer ?
#
loop_
_entity_poly.entity_id
_entity_poly.type
_entity_poly.pdbx_seq_one_letter_code
_entity_poly.pdbx_strand_id
1 'polypeptide(L)'
;MTCFNYIELTFFVAYPRSQNELIKMARGTRSQREFAELLCVDKTCLSRYENGKLGAPVAVINQCLALVAQACESEHQSPDVQQALRHAKLAVTYLSPDTNITADLGTPKSGTPK
;
A
#
# COMPACT_ATOMS: atom_id res chain seq x y z
N MET A 1 -29.44 20.21 19.91
CA MET A 1 -28.41 20.99 19.19
C MET A 1 -27.05 20.48 19.65
N THR A 2 -26.59 19.39 19.04
CA THR A 2 -25.23 18.84 19.22
C THR A 2 -24.72 18.54 17.82
N CYS A 3 -24.34 19.62 17.13
CA CYS A 3 -23.56 19.58 15.91
C CYS A 3 -22.12 19.26 16.32
N PHE A 4 -21.67 18.02 16.14
CA PHE A 4 -20.28 17.61 15.91
C PHE A 4 -20.30 16.08 15.75
N ASN A 5 -20.84 15.59 14.62
CA ASN A 5 -20.69 14.19 14.26
C ASN A 5 -19.34 14.02 13.56
N TYR A 6 -18.33 13.68 14.35
CA TYR A 6 -17.16 12.84 14.01
C TYR A 6 -16.72 12.87 12.54
N ILE A 7 -15.95 13.90 12.15
CA ILE A 7 -15.14 13.89 10.92
C ILE A 7 -13.69 13.44 11.20
N GLU A 8 -13.33 13.21 12.46
CA GLU A 8 -11.97 12.85 12.84
C GLU A 8 -11.97 11.52 13.59
N LEU A 9 -11.06 10.61 13.22
CA LEU A 9 -10.65 9.41 13.96
C LEU A 9 -11.42 8.09 13.76
N THR A 10 -11.69 7.67 12.51
CA THR A 10 -11.68 6.22 12.20
C THR A 10 -11.25 5.97 10.76
N PHE A 11 -9.94 6.06 10.50
CA PHE A 11 -9.30 5.20 9.49
C PHE A 11 -9.20 3.77 10.08
N PHE A 12 -10.33 3.21 10.50
CA PHE A 12 -10.46 1.76 10.58
C PHE A 12 -10.82 1.35 9.16
N VAL A 13 -9.97 0.57 8.50
CA VAL A 13 -10.13 0.10 7.12
C VAL A 13 -11.36 -0.79 7.02
N ALA A 14 -12.55 -0.20 7.07
CA ALA A 14 -13.80 -0.89 6.82
C ALA A 14 -13.83 -1.13 5.32
N TYR A 15 -13.53 -2.36 4.90
CA TYR A 15 -13.62 -2.75 3.50
C TYR A 15 -15.02 -2.42 2.97
N PRO A 16 -15.15 -1.76 1.80
CA PRO A 16 -16.44 -1.34 1.29
C PRO A 16 -17.32 -2.58 1.08
N ARG A 17 -18.52 -2.57 1.66
CA ARG A 17 -19.47 -3.69 1.60
C ARG A 17 -20.44 -3.58 0.42
N SER A 18 -20.40 -2.45 -0.27
CA SER A 18 -21.27 -2.12 -1.39
C SER A 18 -20.55 -1.27 -2.43
N GLN A 19 -21.09 -1.23 -3.65
CA GLN A 19 -20.55 -0.41 -4.74
C GLN A 19 -20.55 1.08 -4.38
N ASN A 20 -21.61 1.58 -3.77
CA ASN A 20 -21.72 2.98 -3.37
C ASN A 20 -20.73 3.34 -2.26
N GLU A 21 -20.44 2.44 -1.32
CA GLU A 21 -19.38 2.62 -0.34
C GLU A 21 -18.01 2.67 -1.00
N LEU A 22 -17.71 1.76 -1.92
CA LEU A 22 -16.45 1.75 -2.67
C LEU A 22 -16.23 3.09 -3.39
N ILE A 23 -17.26 3.61 -4.06
CA ILE A 23 -17.16 4.89 -4.79
C ILE A 23 -16.93 6.05 -3.83
N LYS A 24 -17.65 6.10 -2.70
CA LYS A 24 -17.45 7.13 -1.68
C LYS A 24 -16.04 7.08 -1.06
N MET A 25 -15.54 5.86 -0.82
CA MET A 25 -14.21 5.62 -0.31
C MET A 25 -13.13 6.07 -1.31
N ALA A 26 -13.26 5.69 -2.57
CA ALA A 26 -12.35 6.11 -3.64
C ALA A 26 -12.33 7.63 -3.85
N ARG A 27 -13.49 8.29 -3.69
CA ARG A 27 -13.57 9.76 -3.75
C ARG A 27 -12.80 10.42 -2.60
N GLY A 28 -12.95 9.88 -1.40
CA GLY A 28 -12.38 10.46 -0.18
C GLY A 28 -12.90 11.89 0.04
N THR A 29 -11.97 12.83 0.22
CA THR A 29 -12.27 14.25 0.50
C THR A 29 -12.55 15.08 -0.76
N ARG A 30 -12.32 14.54 -1.96
CA ARG A 30 -12.58 15.25 -3.23
C ARG A 30 -14.06 15.60 -3.37
N SER A 31 -14.36 16.72 -4.02
CA SER A 31 -15.73 17.06 -4.36
C SER A 31 -16.28 16.10 -5.42
N GLN A 32 -17.61 15.96 -5.50
CA GLN A 32 -18.24 15.16 -6.56
C GLN A 32 -17.89 15.66 -7.96
N ARG A 33 -17.65 16.96 -8.14
CA ARG A 33 -17.30 17.52 -9.45
C ARG A 33 -15.90 17.07 -9.87
N GLU A 34 -14.92 17.28 -9.01
CA GLU A 34 -13.52 16.88 -9.27
C GLU A 34 -13.39 15.37 -9.49
N PHE A 35 -14.12 14.57 -8.71
CA PHE A 35 -14.08 13.12 -8.85
C PHE A 35 -14.80 12.62 -10.10
N ALA A 36 -15.87 13.30 -10.52
CA ALA A 36 -16.55 12.99 -11.77
C ALA A 36 -15.64 13.29 -12.97
N GLU A 37 -14.91 14.40 -12.93
CA GLU A 37 -13.88 14.75 -13.93
C GLU A 37 -12.76 13.70 -13.98
N LEU A 38 -12.25 13.26 -12.82
CA LEU A 38 -11.24 12.19 -12.72
C LEU A 38 -11.72 10.88 -13.37
N LEU A 39 -12.96 10.48 -13.12
CA LEU A 39 -13.56 9.26 -13.64
C LEU A 39 -14.09 9.42 -15.08
N CYS A 40 -14.04 10.62 -15.65
CA CYS A 40 -14.65 10.97 -16.94
C CYS A 40 -16.14 10.61 -17.04
N VAL A 41 -16.91 10.90 -15.99
CA VAL A 41 -18.37 10.69 -15.93
C VAL A 41 -19.09 11.99 -15.57
N ASP A 42 -20.38 12.06 -15.87
CA ASP A 42 -21.20 13.19 -15.41
C ASP A 42 -21.35 13.19 -13.89
N LYS A 43 -21.27 14.38 -13.28
CA LYS A 43 -21.50 14.58 -11.85
C LYS A 43 -22.89 14.08 -11.41
N THR A 44 -23.90 14.19 -12.27
CA THR A 44 -25.26 13.68 -12.01
C THR A 44 -25.29 12.16 -11.93
N CYS A 45 -24.59 11.47 -12.83
CA CYS A 45 -24.40 10.02 -12.81
C CYS A 45 -23.65 9.60 -11.55
N LEU A 46 -22.53 10.26 -11.24
CA LEU A 46 -21.76 10.00 -10.02
C LEU A 46 -22.62 10.11 -8.76
N SER A 47 -23.42 11.16 -8.63
CA SER A 47 -24.33 11.35 -7.50
C SER A 47 -25.33 10.20 -7.36
N ARG A 48 -25.83 9.63 -8.47
CA ARG A 48 -26.72 8.46 -8.44
C ARG A 48 -25.98 7.19 -8.04
N TYR A 49 -24.74 7.00 -8.50
CA TYR A 49 -23.89 5.89 -8.11
C TYR A 49 -23.60 5.90 -6.60
N GLU A 50 -23.19 7.05 -6.05
CA GLU A 50 -22.89 7.20 -4.62
C GLU A 50 -24.11 7.00 -3.71
N ASN A 51 -25.31 7.28 -4.21
CA ASN A 51 -26.55 7.08 -3.47
C ASN A 51 -27.17 5.69 -3.72
N GLY A 52 -26.52 4.82 -4.50
CA GLY A 52 -27.03 3.49 -4.83
C GLY A 52 -28.30 3.51 -5.70
N LYS A 53 -28.64 4.66 -6.30
CA LYS A 53 -29.84 4.84 -7.15
C LYS A 53 -29.63 4.34 -8.58
N LEU A 54 -28.37 4.19 -8.99
CA LEU A 54 -27.96 3.68 -10.29
C LEU A 54 -26.71 2.83 -10.11
N GLY A 55 -26.63 1.69 -10.81
CA GLY A 55 -25.40 0.90 -10.85
C GLY A 55 -24.33 1.62 -11.67
N ALA A 56 -23.12 1.72 -11.13
CA ALA A 56 -21.97 2.26 -11.83
C ALA A 56 -21.50 1.29 -12.94
N PRO A 57 -21.04 1.80 -14.09
CA PRO A 57 -20.37 1.00 -15.11
C PRO A 57 -19.15 0.27 -14.55
N VAL A 58 -18.85 -0.92 -15.09
CA VAL A 58 -17.71 -1.75 -14.65
C VAL A 58 -16.39 -0.98 -14.70
N ALA A 59 -16.18 -0.15 -15.72
CA ALA A 59 -14.99 0.69 -15.84
C ALA A 59 -14.81 1.65 -14.64
N VAL A 60 -15.90 2.26 -14.16
CA VAL A 60 -15.89 3.14 -12.99
C VAL A 60 -15.56 2.37 -11.72
N ILE A 61 -16.15 1.19 -11.54
CA ILE A 61 -15.89 0.31 -10.40
C ILE A 61 -14.40 -0.07 -10.35
N ASN A 62 -13.84 -0.49 -11.49
CA ASN A 62 -12.43 -0.89 -11.58
C ASN A 62 -11.47 0.26 -11.25
N GLN A 63 -11.77 1.48 -11.72
CA GLN A 63 -10.98 2.66 -11.35
C GLN A 63 -11.08 2.96 -9.84
N CYS A 64 -12.28 2.91 -9.26
CA CYS A 64 -12.46 3.11 -7.83
C CYS A 64 -11.72 2.04 -7.00
N LEU A 65 -11.75 0.78 -7.43
CA LEU A 65 -10.98 -0.30 -6.80
C LEU A 65 -9.48 -0.01 -6.82
N ALA A 66 -8.94 0.42 -7.96
CA ALA A 66 -7.52 0.74 -8.08
C ALA A 66 -7.11 1.90 -7.15
N LEU A 67 -7.94 2.95 -7.04
CA LEU A 67 -7.68 4.08 -6.15
C LEU A 67 -7.68 3.66 -4.68
N VAL A 68 -8.63 2.82 -4.26
CA VAL A 68 -8.69 2.32 -2.88
C VAL A 68 -7.52 1.39 -2.59
N ALA A 69 -7.16 0.49 -3.52
CA ALA A 69 -6.00 -0.39 -3.35
C ALA A 69 -4.70 0.41 -3.18
N GLN A 70 -4.48 1.44 -4.00
CA GLN A 70 -3.31 2.32 -3.87
C GLN A 70 -3.28 3.04 -2.52
N ALA A 71 -4.43 3.52 -2.04
CA ALA A 71 -4.52 4.15 -0.73
C ALA A 71 -4.15 3.17 0.39
N CYS A 72 -4.64 1.92 0.32
CA CYS A 72 -4.28 0.87 1.28
C CYS A 72 -2.78 0.52 1.22
N GLU A 73 -2.18 0.40 0.04
CA GLU A 73 -0.75 0.10 -0.11
C GLU A 73 0.13 1.21 0.49
N SER A 74 -0.29 2.47 0.32
CA SER A 74 0.42 3.65 0.84
C SER A 74 0.51 3.62 2.38
N GLU A 75 -0.53 3.16 3.06
CA GLU A 75 -0.56 3.12 4.53
C GLU A 75 0.26 1.99 5.13
N HIS A 76 0.37 0.85 4.43
CA HIS A 76 1.20 -0.27 4.89
C HIS A 76 2.71 0.00 4.75
N GLN A 77 3.06 1.07 4.02
CA GLN A 77 4.42 1.53 3.85
C GLN A 77 4.71 2.69 4.82
N SER A 78 4.73 2.41 6.14
CA SER A 78 5.25 3.42 7.05
C SER A 78 6.75 3.63 6.74
N PRO A 79 7.17 4.87 6.45
CA PRO A 79 8.55 5.15 6.05
C PRO A 79 9.54 4.72 7.13
N ASP A 80 9.12 4.80 8.41
CA ASP A 80 9.91 4.39 9.56
C ASP A 80 10.17 2.88 9.61
N VAL A 81 9.18 2.04 9.28
CA VAL A 81 9.37 0.58 9.26
C VAL A 81 10.23 0.17 8.08
N GLN A 82 10.07 0.80 6.92
CA GLN A 82 10.95 0.55 5.77
C GLN A 82 12.40 0.95 6.08
N GLN A 83 12.59 2.09 6.74
CA GLN A 83 13.91 2.56 7.14
C GLN A 83 14.53 1.64 8.21
N ALA A 84 13.75 1.20 9.20
CA ALA A 84 14.19 0.22 10.20
C ALA A 84 14.57 -1.12 9.56
N LEU A 85 13.76 -1.62 8.62
CA LEU A 85 14.06 -2.84 7.87
C LEU A 85 15.34 -2.69 7.04
N ARG A 86 15.55 -1.53 6.41
CA ARG A 86 16.79 -1.22 5.68
C ARG A 86 18.00 -1.26 6.62
N HIS A 87 17.92 -0.64 7.79
CA HIS A 87 18.98 -0.68 8.78
C HIS A 87 19.25 -2.11 9.28
N ALA A 88 18.21 -2.89 9.55
CA ALA A 88 18.33 -4.29 9.97
C ALA A 88 19.05 -5.13 8.89
N LYS A 89 18.68 -4.99 7.61
CA LYS A 89 19.35 -5.67 6.49
C LYS A 89 20.84 -5.31 6.40
N LEU A 90 21.17 -4.03 6.57
CA LEU A 90 22.57 -3.58 6.59
C LEU A 90 23.33 -4.20 7.77
N ALA A 91 22.73 -4.16 8.97
CA ALA A 91 23.34 -4.76 10.16
C ALA A 91 23.60 -6.26 9.99
N VAL A 92 22.65 -7.02 9.44
CA VAL A 92 22.84 -8.45 9.13
C VAL A 92 24.00 -8.65 8.15
N THR A 93 24.11 -7.79 7.14
CA THR A 93 25.20 -7.87 6.15
C THR A 93 26.57 -7.63 6.80
N TYR A 94 26.68 -6.67 7.72
CA TYR A 94 27.95 -6.37 8.41
C TYR A 94 28.31 -7.37 9.52
N LEU A 95 27.29 -7.95 10.16
CA LEU A 95 27.45 -8.82 11.34
C LEU A 95 27.43 -10.30 11.01
N SER A 96 27.02 -10.68 9.79
CA SER A 96 27.20 -12.05 9.32
C SER A 96 28.62 -12.16 8.79
N PRO A 97 29.56 -12.79 9.54
CA PRO A 97 30.89 -13.02 9.01
C PRO A 97 30.76 -13.91 7.77
N ASP A 98 31.45 -13.53 6.69
CA ASP A 98 31.56 -14.34 5.48
C ASP A 98 31.87 -15.79 5.87
N THR A 99 30.92 -16.70 5.68
CA THR A 99 31.13 -18.15 5.90
C THR A 99 32.03 -18.77 4.83
N ASN A 100 32.92 -17.99 4.22
CA ASN A 100 33.70 -18.43 3.07
C ASN A 100 35.15 -17.92 3.05
N ILE A 101 35.80 -17.84 4.21
CA ILE A 101 37.25 -17.59 4.27
C ILE A 101 37.94 -18.76 5.00
N THR A 102 38.70 -19.52 4.20
CA THR A 102 39.79 -20.46 4.56
C THR A 102 39.43 -21.87 5.04
N ALA A 103 39.04 -22.73 4.10
CA ALA A 103 39.44 -24.14 4.10
C ALA A 103 40.57 -24.35 3.07
N ASP A 104 41.71 -23.70 3.27
CA ASP A 104 42.96 -24.06 2.58
C ASP A 104 44.16 -23.64 3.46
N LEU A 105 44.53 -24.53 4.38
CA LEU A 105 45.89 -24.56 4.90
C LEU A 105 46.46 -25.92 4.50
N GLY A 106 47.08 -25.91 3.32
CA GLY A 106 47.91 -27.00 2.81
C GLY A 106 48.92 -27.47 3.86
N THR A 107 49.03 -28.79 3.99
CA THR A 107 50.04 -29.45 4.80
C THR A 107 51.40 -29.41 4.07
N PRO A 108 52.51 -29.07 4.74
CA PRO A 108 53.83 -29.12 4.12
C PRO A 108 54.32 -30.58 4.04
N LYS A 109 54.48 -31.11 2.82
CA LYS A 109 55.29 -32.31 2.58
C LYS A 109 56.74 -31.88 2.35
N SER A 110 57.56 -31.93 3.40
CA SER A 110 59.02 -31.88 3.26
C SER A 110 59.53 -33.28 2.89
N GLY A 111 60.20 -33.35 1.73
CA GLY A 111 60.87 -34.55 1.23
C GLY A 111 62.23 -34.78 1.89
N THR A 112 62.59 -36.05 2.02
CA THR A 112 63.90 -36.55 2.45
C THR A 112 64.93 -36.47 1.32
N PRO A 113 66.18 -36.06 1.57
CA PRO A 113 67.23 -36.11 0.56
C PRO A 113 67.88 -37.50 0.52
N LYS A 114 68.25 -37.95 -0.69
CA LYS A 114 69.22 -39.02 -0.93
C LYS A 114 70.59 -38.41 -1.18
#